data_AF-A0A9D6S0S6-F1
#
_entry.id   AF-A0A9D6S0S6-F1
#
_cell.length_a   1.000
_cell.length_b   1.000
_cell.length_c   1.000
_cell.angle_alpha   90.00
_cell.angle_beta   90.00
_cell.angle_gamma   90.00
#
_symmetry.space_group_name_H-M   'P 1'
#
loop_
_entity.id
_entity.type
_entity.pdbx_description
1 polymer ?
#
loop_
_entity_poly.entity_id
_entity_poly.type
_entity_poly.pdbx_seq_one_letter_code
_entity_poly.pdbx_strand_id
1 'polypeptide(L)' 'MPYAVQSKKTGDTYYLFTKEVTLRGGRKQQIFYFSRDPQNPKGTPVPEIPDGYETMENSRTGLPMLKRSQ' A
#
# COMPACT_ATOMS: atom_id res chain seq x y z
N MET A 1 -8.32 1.97 11.81
CA MET A 1 -8.72 1.06 10.70
C MET A 1 -7.84 1.40 9.51
N PRO A 2 -7.40 0.43 8.69
CA PRO A 2 -6.64 0.74 7.48
C PRO A 2 -7.54 1.35 6.40
N TYR A 3 -6.98 2.24 5.58
CA TYR A 3 -7.59 2.71 4.35
C TYR A 3 -7.86 1.51 3.43
N ALA A 4 -9.08 1.41 2.92
CA ALA A 4 -9.51 0.31 2.06
C ALA A 4 -9.78 0.83 0.65
N VAL A 5 -9.36 0.05 -0.36
CA VAL A 5 -9.64 0.31 -1.76
C VAL A 5 -10.02 -0.99 -2.45
N GLN A 6 -11.06 -0.94 -3.28
CA GLN A 6 -11.47 -2.08 -4.10
C GLN A 6 -10.75 -2.02 -5.45
N SER A 7 -10.13 -3.12 -5.87
CA SER A 7 -9.58 -3.24 -7.22
C SER A 7 -10.72 -3.17 -8.24
N LYS A 8 -10.56 -2.29 -9.23
CA LYS A 8 -11.50 -2.19 -10.35
C LYS A 8 -11.43 -3.41 -11.26
N LYS A 9 -10.26 -4.07 -11.32
CA LYS A 9 -10.05 -5.26 -12.15
C LYS A 9 -10.54 -6.54 -11.51
N THR A 10 -10.22 -6.79 -10.24
CA THR A 10 -10.52 -8.07 -9.58
C THR A 10 -11.73 -8.02 -8.66
N GLY A 11 -12.17 -6.82 -8.25
CA GLY A 11 -13.21 -6.65 -7.24
C GLY A 11 -12.75 -6.95 -5.81
N ASP A 12 -11.48 -7.34 -5.61
CA ASP A 12 -10.92 -7.61 -4.28
C ASP A 12 -10.71 -6.31 -3.51
N THR A 13 -10.96 -6.34 -2.20
CA THR A 13 -10.62 -5.24 -1.29
C THR A 13 -9.19 -5.38 -0.79
N TYR A 14 -8.45 -4.28 -0.86
CA TYR A 14 -7.11 -4.16 -0.32
C TYR A 14 -7.04 -3.06 0.73
N TYR A 15 -6.15 -3.25 1.68
CA TYR A 15 -5.97 -2.41 2.85
C TYR A 15 -4.55 -1.85 2.87
N LEU A 16 -4.41 -0.57 3.19
CA LEU A 16 -3.13 0.13 3.22
C LEU A 16 -2.38 -0.12 4.53
N PHE A 17 -1.11 -0.51 4.40
CA PHE A 17 -0.18 -0.69 5.51
C PHE A 17 1.14 0.00 5.22
N THR A 18 1.89 0.25 6.28
CA THR A 18 3.28 0.72 6.22
C THR A 18 4.20 -0.19 7.02
N LYS A 19 5.47 -0.25 6.61
CA LYS A 19 6.54 -0.86 7.40
C LYS A 19 7.88 -0.24 7.06
N GLU A 20 8.82 -0.35 7.99
CA GLU A 20 10.23 -0.08 7.71
C GLU A 20 10.84 -1.30 6.99
N VAL A 21 11.55 -1.06 5.89
CA VAL A 21 12.36 -2.07 5.22
C VAL A 21 13.79 -1.58 5.08
N THR A 22 14.73 -2.51 5.13
CA THR A 22 16.12 -2.25 4.78
C THR A 22 16.32 -2.52 3.31
N LEU A 23 16.63 -1.48 2.55
CA LEU A 23 16.95 -1.58 1.12
C LEU A 23 18.36 -2.13 0.92
N ARG A 24 18.64 -2.51 -0.33
CA ARG A 24 19.98 -2.90 -0.77
C ARG A 24 20.94 -1.73 -0.51
N GLY A 25 21.99 -1.97 0.27
CA GLY A 25 22.93 -0.93 0.74
C GLY A 25 22.71 -0.50 2.20
N GLY A 26 21.82 -1.15 2.95
CA GLY A 26 21.65 -0.93 4.39
C GLY A 26 20.78 0.27 4.76
N ARG A 27 20.30 1.04 3.77
CA ARG A 27 19.41 2.17 3.99
C ARG A 27 18.04 1.69 4.45
N LYS A 28 17.59 2.16 5.61
CA LYS A 28 16.22 2.00 6.08
C LYS A 28 15.29 2.96 5.34
N GLN A 29 14.15 2.46 4.89
CA GLN A 29 13.11 3.26 4.26
C GLN A 29 11.73 2.76 4.72
N GLN A 30 10.86 3.71 5.05
CA GLN A 30 9.45 3.43 5.22
C GLN A 30 8.80 3.23 3.85
N ILE A 31 8.11 2.10 3.68
CA ILE A 31 7.33 1.81 2.48
C ILE A 31 5.85 1.72 2.82
N PHE A 32 5.02 1.94 1.81
CA PHE A 32 3.58 1.77 1.85
C PHE A 32 3.19 0.66 0.88
N TYR A 33 2.27 -0.20 1.28
CA TYR A 33 1.84 -1.32 0.47
C TYR A 33 0.41 -1.73 0.78
N PHE A 34 -0.23 -2.36 -0.20
CA PHE A 34 -1.60 -2.86 -0.09
C PHE A 34 -1.60 -4.37 0.18
N SER A 35 -2.52 -4.81 1.05
CA SER A 35 -2.68 -6.19 1.47
C SER A 35 -4.15 -6.59 1.42
N ARG A 36 -4.46 -7.84 1.06
CA ARG A 36 -5.84 -8.37 1.12
C ARG A 36 -6.28 -8.69 2.56
N ASP A 37 -5.32 -8.93 3.44
CA ASP A 37 -5.56 -9.17 4.85
C ASP A 37 -5.75 -7.83 5.60
N PRO A 38 -6.93 -7.56 6.20
CA PRO A 38 -7.20 -6.35 6.97
C PRO A 38 -6.45 -6.26 8.31
N GLN A 39 -5.88 -7.36 8.80
CA GLN A 39 -5.11 -7.42 10.05
C GLN A 39 -3.65 -7.81 9.81
N ASN A 40 -3.12 -7.49 8.63
CA ASN A 40 -1.80 -7.93 8.20
C ASN A 40 -0.72 -7.69 9.29
N PRO A 41 -0.14 -8.76 9.89
CA PRO A 41 0.79 -8.64 11.00
C PRO A 41 2.17 -8.12 10.59
N LYS A 42 2.45 -8.00 9.29
CA LYS A 42 3.75 -7.57 8.76
C LYS A 42 3.92 -6.06 8.67
N GLY A 43 2.89 -5.28 9.01
CA GLY A 43 2.93 -3.83 8.91
C GLY A 43 1.89 -3.16 9.80
N THR A 44 2.00 -1.85 9.89
CA THR A 44 1.09 -1.00 10.66
C THR A 44 -0.01 -0.49 9.74
N PRO A 45 -1.30 -0.61 10.10
CA PRO A 45 -2.39 -0.11 9.28
C PRO A 45 -2.33 1.41 9.16
N VAL A 46 -2.58 1.93 7.95
CA VAL A 46 -2.57 3.38 7.68
C VAL A 46 -3.99 3.82 7.35
N PRO A 47 -4.57 4.80 8.05
CA PRO A 47 -5.98 5.17 7.90
C PRO A 47 -6.30 5.96 6.62
N GLU A 48 -5.29 6.61 6.03
CA GLU A 48 -5.44 7.47 4.85
C GLU A 48 -4.20 7.42 3.94
N ILE A 49 -4.33 7.94 2.72
CA ILE A 49 -3.19 8.06 1.80
C ILE A 49 -2.29 9.19 2.32
N PRO A 50 -0.98 8.95 2.54
CA PRO A 50 -0.07 9.99 3.00
C PRO A 50 0.07 11.13 2.00
N ASP A 51 0.35 12.33 2.49
CA ASP A 51 0.60 13.51 1.65
C ASP A 51 1.67 13.27 0.59
N GLY A 52 1.42 13.75 -0.62
CA GLY A 52 2.31 13.58 -1.77
C GLY A 52 2.27 12.17 -2.39
N TYR A 53 1.28 11.36 -2.05
CA TYR A 53 1.01 10.08 -2.71
C TYR A 53 -0.40 10.07 -3.35
N GLU A 54 -0.50 9.36 -4.47
CA GLU A 54 -1.75 9.04 -5.15
C GLU A 54 -1.92 7.52 -5.27
N THR A 55 -3.15 7.02 -5.20
CA THR A 55 -3.44 5.60 -5.49
C THR A 55 -3.50 5.36 -6.98
N MET A 56 -2.76 4.36 -7.44
CA MET A 56 -2.86 3.81 -8.79
C MET A 56 -3.15 2.31 -8.73
N GLU A 57 -3.71 1.74 -9.79
CA GLU A 57 -3.92 0.30 -9.90
C GLU A 57 -3.06 -0.28 -11.01
N ASN A 58 -2.36 -1.38 -10.73
CA ASN A 58 -1.60 -2.09 -11.75
C ASN A 58 -2.57 -2.73 -12.75
N SER A 59 -2.60 -2.26 -13.99
CA SER A 59 -3.51 -2.77 -15.03
C SER A 59 -3.35 -4.25 -15.34
N ARG A 60 -2.17 -4.84 -15.11
CA ARG A 60 -1.91 -6.27 -15.33
C ARG A 60 -2.49 -7.13 -14.21
N THR A 61 -2.29 -6.75 -12.95
CA THR A 61 -2.64 -7.60 -11.79
C THR A 61 -3.87 -7.15 -11.00
N GLY A 62 -4.32 -5.91 -11.20
CA GLY A 62 -5.35 -5.27 -10.37
C GLY A 62 -4.86 -4.83 -8.99
N LEU A 63 -3.55 -4.93 -8.71
CA LEU A 63 -2.99 -4.58 -7.39
C LEU A 63 -2.96 -3.05 -7.22
N PRO A 64 -3.62 -2.50 -6.18
CA PRO A 64 -3.48 -1.10 -5.82
C PRO A 64 -2.06 -0.80 -5.31
N MET A 65 -1.54 0.37 -5.67
CA MET A 65 -0.21 0.84 -5.32
C MET A 65 -0.25 2.34 -5.02
N LEU A 66 0.67 2.82 -4.19
CA LEU A 66 0.89 4.25 -4.04
C LEU A 66 2.01 4.71 -4.98
N LYS A 67 1.77 5.82 -5.66
CA LYS A 67 2.75 6.53 -6.47
C LYS A 67 2.97 7.91 -5.87
N ARG A 68 4.19 8.42 -5.91
CA ARG A 68 4.45 9.80 -5.49
C ARG A 68 3.82 10.76 -6.50
N SER A 69 2.96 11.66 -6.02
CA SER A 69 2.49 12.81 -6.77
C SER A 69 3.56 13.91 -6.63
N GLN A 70 4.57 13.86 -7.49
CA GLN A 70 5.47 14.98 -7.75
C GLN A 70 5.15 15.58 -9.10
#